data_AF-A0A069II72-F1
#
_entry.id   AF-A0A069II72-F1
#
_cell.length_a   1.000
_cell.length_b   1.000
_cell.length_c   1.000
_cell.angle_alpha   90.00
_cell.angle_beta   90.00
_cell.angle_gamma   90.00
#
_symmetry.space_group_name_H-M   'P 1'
#
loop_
_entity.id
_entity.type
_entity.pdbx_description
1 polymer ?
#
loop_
_entity_poly.entity_id
_entity_poly.type
_entity_poly.pdbx_seq_one_letter_code
_entity_poly.pdbx_strand_id
1 'polypeptide(L)'
;MTPPRIALIAHDHKKDDIVAFAGRHRDFLSRCELLATGTTGGRLSDEIGLTVTRMLSGPWGGDLQIGAQLAEGRVGVVIFLRDPMTPQPHEPDINALVRACDVHNVPCATNVATADLLIAELRRIYPEPGKPA
;
A
#
# COMPACT_ATOMS: atom_id res chain seq x y z
N MET A 1 6.03 -4.72 -19.40
CA MET A 1 5.80 -3.47 -18.64
C MET A 1 6.22 -3.70 -17.20
N THR A 2 6.85 -2.72 -16.56
CA THR A 2 7.25 -2.84 -15.14
C THR A 2 6.01 -2.72 -14.25
N PRO A 3 5.83 -3.58 -13.24
CA PRO A 3 4.74 -3.45 -12.27
C PRO A 3 4.78 -2.08 -11.57
N PRO A 4 3.63 -1.54 -11.13
CA PRO A 4 3.59 -0.24 -10.48
C PRO A 4 4.28 -0.27 -9.13
N ARG A 5 4.70 0.91 -8.67
CA ARG A 5 5.14 1.11 -7.28
C ARG A 5 3.92 1.21 -6.36
N ILE A 6 3.88 0.40 -5.30
CA ILE A 6 2.72 0.24 -4.43
C ILE A 6 3.04 0.69 -3.01
N ALA A 7 2.27 1.65 -2.50
CA ALA A 7 2.31 2.04 -1.09
C ALA A 7 1.40 1.13 -0.25
N LEU A 8 1.94 0.55 0.82
CA LEU A 8 1.26 -0.35 1.76
C LEU A 8 1.20 0.27 3.16
N ILE A 9 0.00 0.56 3.65
CA ILE A 9 -0.23 1.30 4.89
C ILE A 9 -1.36 0.61 5.66
N ALA A 10 -1.22 0.46 6.98
CA ALA A 10 -2.27 -0.07 7.83
C ALA A 10 -2.28 0.58 9.22
N HIS A 11 -3.48 0.91 9.73
CA HIS A 11 -3.65 1.20 11.16
C HIS A 11 -3.30 -0.03 12.00
N ASP A 12 -3.04 0.16 13.29
CA ASP A 12 -2.55 -0.90 14.16
C ASP A 12 -3.45 -2.15 14.16
N HIS A 13 -4.77 -1.98 14.29
CA HIS A 13 -5.74 -3.07 14.22
C HIS A 13 -5.92 -3.71 12.83
N LYS A 14 -5.24 -3.17 11.81
CA LYS A 14 -5.25 -3.65 10.41
C LYS A 14 -3.92 -4.22 9.94
N LYS A 15 -2.92 -4.27 10.82
CA LYS A 15 -1.60 -4.80 10.46
C LYS A 15 -1.61 -6.31 10.23
N ASP A 16 -2.41 -7.07 10.98
CA ASP A 16 -2.57 -8.51 10.69
C ASP A 16 -3.27 -8.71 9.34
N ASP A 17 -4.29 -7.90 9.05
CA ASP A 17 -5.01 -7.92 7.77
C ASP A 17 -4.06 -7.64 6.59
N ILE A 18 -3.17 -6.63 6.69
CA ILE A 18 -2.26 -6.28 5.59
C ILE A 18 -1.15 -7.32 5.41
N VAL A 19 -0.66 -7.94 6.48
CA VAL A 19 0.31 -9.05 6.39
C VAL A 19 -0.33 -10.25 5.74
N ALA A 20 -1.54 -10.63 6.15
CA ALA A 20 -2.28 -11.75 5.55
C ALA A 20 -2.59 -11.51 4.07
N PHE A 21 -3.05 -10.30 3.73
CA PHE A 21 -3.24 -9.85 2.35
C PHE A 21 -1.95 -9.96 1.53
N ALA A 22 -0.85 -9.38 2.03
CA ALA A 22 0.42 -9.38 1.32
C ALA A 22 1.00 -10.80 1.19
N GLY A 23 0.76 -11.69 2.16
CA GLY A 23 1.08 -13.12 2.08
C GLY A 23 0.35 -13.82 0.94
N ARG A 24 -0.97 -13.63 0.80
CA ARG A 24 -1.76 -14.20 -0.32
C ARG A 24 -1.29 -13.68 -1.69
N HIS A 25 -0.79 -12.45 -1.73
CA HIS A 25 -0.38 -11.79 -2.97
C HIS A 25 1.14 -11.70 -3.15
N ARG A 26 1.91 -12.44 -2.35
CA ARG A 26 3.36 -12.30 -2.22
C ARG A 26 4.08 -12.37 -3.55
N ASP A 27 3.78 -13.36 -4.39
CA ASP A 27 4.45 -13.57 -5.68
C ASP A 27 4.31 -12.36 -6.62
N PHE A 28 3.18 -11.67 -6.57
CA PHE A 28 2.99 -10.45 -7.37
C PHE A 28 3.72 -9.28 -6.74
N LEU A 29 3.52 -9.07 -5.43
CA LEU A 29 4.07 -7.95 -4.67
C LEU A 29 5.61 -7.96 -4.67
N SER A 30 6.24 -9.14 -4.66
CA SER A 30 7.71 -9.27 -4.70
C SER A 30 8.35 -8.78 -6.00
N ARG A 31 7.54 -8.51 -7.04
CA ARG A 31 7.98 -7.98 -8.34
C ARG A 31 7.69 -6.49 -8.47
N CYS A 32 6.91 -5.93 -7.55
CA CYS A 32 6.63 -4.50 -7.47
C CYS A 32 7.72 -3.80 -6.67
N GLU A 33 7.90 -2.51 -6.93
CA GLU A 33 8.59 -1.66 -5.98
C GLU A 33 7.61 -1.31 -4.84
N LEU A 34 7.99 -1.61 -3.60
CA LEU A 34 7.12 -1.45 -2.43
C LEU A 34 7.64 -0.35 -1.52
N LEU A 35 6.72 0.48 -1.01
CA LEU A 35 6.96 1.41 0.08
C LEU A 35 5.88 1.28 1.15
N ALA A 36 6.20 1.52 2.40
CA ALA A 36 5.26 1.41 3.50
C ALA A 36 5.63 2.33 4.66
N THR A 37 4.65 2.67 5.50
CA THR A 37 4.92 3.33 6.78
C THR A 37 5.69 2.41 7.73
N GLY A 38 6.45 3.01 8.66
CA GLY A 38 7.51 2.34 9.42
C GLY A 38 7.14 0.96 10.00
N THR A 39 6.08 0.87 10.79
CA THR A 39 5.67 -0.39 11.43
C THR A 39 5.10 -1.39 10.43
N THR A 40 4.29 -0.93 9.48
CA THR A 40 3.73 -1.76 8.40
C THR A 40 4.84 -2.40 7.58
N GLY A 41 5.80 -1.62 7.11
CA GLY A 41 6.92 -2.11 6.32
C GLY A 41 7.82 -3.07 7.08
N GLY A 42 8.03 -2.84 8.38
CA GLY A 42 8.76 -3.78 9.24
C GLY A 42 8.11 -5.16 9.24
N ARG A 43 6.81 -5.23 9.55
CA ARG A 43 6.06 -6.50 9.55
C ARG A 43 6.08 -7.22 8.21
N LEU A 44 5.93 -6.50 7.10
CA LEU A 44 5.99 -7.08 5.76
C LEU A 44 7.37 -7.67 5.42
N SER A 45 8.45 -7.02 5.85
CA SER A 45 9.80 -7.56 5.67
C SER A 45 10.07 -8.75 6.59
N ASP A 46 9.72 -8.63 7.87
CA ASP A 46 10.08 -9.62 8.90
C ASP A 46 9.24 -10.90 8.80
N GLU A 47 7.93 -10.80 8.52
CA GLU A 47 7.00 -11.94 8.57
C GLU A 47 6.84 -12.66 7.22
N ILE A 48 6.95 -11.95 6.10
CA ILE A 48 6.70 -12.52 4.76
C ILE A 48 7.84 -12.27 3.77
N GLY A 49 8.94 -11.63 4.20
CA GLY A 49 10.16 -11.49 3.40
C GLY A 49 10.00 -10.61 2.16
N LEU A 50 9.13 -9.59 2.22
CA LEU A 50 9.04 -8.58 1.15
C LEU A 50 10.11 -7.50 1.34
N THR A 51 10.77 -7.11 0.25
CA THR A 51 11.65 -5.94 0.22
C THR A 51 10.80 -4.68 0.15
N VAL A 52 10.78 -3.88 1.22
CA VAL A 52 9.92 -2.70 1.34
C VAL A 52 10.75 -1.49 1.76
N THR A 53 10.57 -0.37 1.06
CA THR A 53 11.14 0.91 1.48
C THR A 53 10.33 1.47 2.64
N ARG A 54 10.95 1.57 3.82
CA ARG A 54 10.28 2.05 5.03
C ARG A 54 10.34 3.57 5.12
N MET A 55 9.17 4.19 5.13
CA MET A 55 8.96 5.57 5.52
C MET A 55 8.87 5.67 7.05
N LEU A 56 8.68 6.88 7.58
CA LEU A 56 8.29 7.08 8.97
C LEU A 56 6.96 6.38 9.27
N SER A 57 6.63 6.23 10.55
CA SER A 57 5.28 5.80 10.93
C SER A 57 4.27 6.92 10.64
N GLY A 58 3.00 6.56 10.42
CA GLY A 58 1.92 7.52 10.13
C GLY A 58 1.90 8.72 11.10
N PRO A 59 1.85 8.49 12.43
CA PRO A 59 1.86 9.58 13.43
C PRO A 59 3.09 10.51 13.39
N TRP A 60 4.17 10.08 12.77
CA TRP A 60 5.42 10.84 12.65
C TRP A 60 5.65 11.39 11.24
N GLY A 61 4.59 11.46 10.41
CA GLY A 61 4.63 12.06 9.07
C GLY A 61 4.89 11.07 7.94
N GLY A 62 4.82 9.76 8.19
CA GLY A 62 4.96 8.74 7.14
C GLY A 62 3.93 8.87 6.02
N ASP A 63 2.69 9.26 6.36
CA ASP A 63 1.62 9.45 5.39
C ASP A 63 1.91 10.64 4.46
N LEU A 64 2.50 11.71 5.00
CA LEU A 64 2.94 12.88 4.22
C LEU A 64 4.13 12.54 3.31
N GLN A 65 5.07 11.71 3.77
CA GLN A 65 6.17 11.24 2.92
C GLN A 65 5.66 10.44 1.72
N ILE A 66 4.66 9.57 1.92
CA ILE A 66 4.02 8.83 0.84
C ILE A 66 3.23 9.78 -0.06
N GLY A 67 2.46 10.71 0.53
CA GLY A 67 1.69 11.71 -0.20
C GLY A 67 2.54 12.61 -1.11
N ALA A 68 3.73 13.02 -0.65
CA ALA A 68 4.68 13.78 -1.47
C ALA A 68 5.15 12.97 -2.68
N GLN A 69 5.54 11.72 -2.47
CA GLN A 69 5.95 10.83 -3.58
C GLN A 69 4.81 10.54 -4.55
N LEU A 70 3.57 10.43 -4.06
CA LEU A 70 2.38 10.29 -4.88
C LEU A 70 2.18 11.52 -5.76
N ALA A 71 2.23 12.72 -5.19
CA ALA A 71 2.07 13.98 -5.93
C ALA A 71 3.16 14.18 -7.00
N GLU A 72 4.35 13.63 -6.77
CA GLU A 72 5.47 13.62 -7.71
C GLU A 72 5.39 12.47 -8.75
N GLY A 73 4.28 11.73 -8.81
CA GLY A 73 4.05 10.67 -9.78
C GLY A 73 4.87 9.40 -9.54
N ARG A 74 5.47 9.24 -8.35
CA ARG A 74 6.30 8.07 -8.00
C ARG A 74 5.52 6.92 -7.38
N VAL A 75 4.25 7.11 -7.00
CA VAL A 75 3.40 6.06 -6.43
C VAL A 75 2.26 5.78 -7.38
N GLY A 76 2.15 4.53 -7.86
CA GLY A 76 1.14 4.14 -8.83
C GLY A 76 -0.13 3.55 -8.20
N VAL A 77 -0.05 3.05 -6.97
CA VAL A 77 -1.17 2.44 -6.24
C VAL A 77 -0.98 2.66 -4.74
N VAL A 78 -2.07 2.94 -4.03
CA VAL A 78 -2.10 3.00 -2.56
C VAL A 78 -3.03 1.93 -2.01
N ILE A 79 -2.54 1.13 -1.07
CA ILE A 79 -3.35 0.22 -0.25
C ILE A 79 -3.21 0.71 1.19
N PHE A 80 -4.25 1.36 1.68
CA PHE A 80 -4.32 1.91 3.03
C PHE A 80 -5.44 1.24 3.82
N LEU A 81 -5.13 0.15 4.52
CA LEU A 81 -6.11 -0.53 5.38
C LEU A 81 -6.39 0.30 6.64
N ARG A 82 -7.51 1.03 6.60
CA ARG A 82 -7.93 1.90 7.70
C ARG A 82 -8.76 1.11 8.71
N ASP A 83 -8.58 1.45 9.98
CA ASP A 83 -9.49 1.09 11.06
C ASP A 83 -10.59 2.17 11.17
N PRO A 84 -11.84 1.88 10.79
CA PRO A 84 -12.93 2.85 10.87
C PRO A 84 -13.53 2.97 12.28
N MET A 85 -13.14 2.11 13.22
CA MET A 85 -13.70 2.04 14.57
C MET A 85 -12.84 2.76 15.62
N THR A 86 -11.61 3.14 15.27
CA THR A 86 -10.66 3.78 16.19
C THR A 86 -10.25 5.16 15.66
N PRO A 87 -10.48 6.25 16.41
CA PRO A 87 -9.98 7.57 16.05
C PRO A 87 -8.46 7.58 15.95
N GLN A 88 -7.91 8.21 14.90
CA GLN A 88 -6.47 8.35 14.73
C GLN A 88 -6.02 9.77 15.09
N PRO A 89 -4.89 9.93 15.82
CA PRO A 89 -4.36 11.26 16.14
C PRO A 89 -3.85 12.01 14.88
N HIS A 90 -3.59 11.28 13.80
CA HIS A 90 -3.10 11.78 12.51
C HIS A 90 -4.17 11.73 11.42
N GLU A 91 -5.46 11.78 11.80
CA GLU A 91 -6.60 11.82 10.86
C GLU A 91 -6.49 12.89 9.73
N PRO A 92 -5.95 14.11 9.99
CA PRO A 92 -5.73 15.08 8.92
C PRO A 92 -4.79 14.57 7.82
N ASP A 93 -3.73 13.84 8.19
CA ASP A 93 -2.73 13.33 7.26
C ASP A 93 -3.31 12.18 6.42
N ILE A 94 -4.13 11.32 7.04
CA ILE A 94 -4.87 10.25 6.37
C ILE A 94 -5.78 10.84 5.27
N ASN A 95 -6.57 11.84 5.63
CA ASN A 95 -7.48 12.50 4.69
C ASN A 95 -6.72 13.24 3.58
N ALA A 96 -5.57 13.85 3.91
CA ALA A 96 -4.72 14.48 2.92
C ALA A 96 -4.18 13.47 1.90
N LEU A 97 -3.74 12.29 2.34
CA LEU A 97 -3.24 11.23 1.47
C LEU A 97 -4.34 10.65 0.56
N VAL A 98 -5.52 10.34 1.11
CA VAL A 98 -6.64 9.83 0.31
C VAL A 98 -7.08 10.89 -0.71
N ARG A 99 -7.22 12.15 -0.31
CA ARG A 99 -7.52 13.26 -1.23
C ARG A 99 -6.46 13.41 -2.31
N ALA A 100 -5.18 13.20 -2.00
CA ALA A 100 -4.12 13.24 -3.00
C ALA A 100 -4.28 12.11 -4.03
N CYS A 101 -4.71 10.91 -3.61
CA CYS A 101 -5.05 9.84 -4.54
C CYS A 101 -6.13 10.28 -5.54
N ASP A 102 -7.19 10.93 -5.06
CA ASP A 102 -8.28 11.43 -5.91
C ASP A 102 -7.79 12.51 -6.89
N VAL A 103 -7.00 13.48 -6.40
CA VAL A 103 -6.47 14.59 -7.22
C VAL A 103 -5.56 14.08 -8.35
N HIS A 104 -4.74 13.08 -8.07
CA HIS A 104 -3.78 12.52 -9.02
C HIS A 104 -4.30 11.29 -9.77
N ASN A 105 -5.57 10.91 -9.57
CA ASN A 105 -6.20 9.73 -10.15
C ASN A 105 -5.38 8.43 -9.91
N VAL A 106 -4.84 8.29 -8.70
CA VAL A 106 -4.08 7.12 -8.25
C VAL A 106 -5.04 6.13 -7.58
N PRO A 107 -5.12 4.87 -8.02
CA PRO A 107 -5.96 3.85 -7.38
C PRO A 107 -5.65 3.72 -5.89
N CYS A 108 -6.70 3.82 -5.06
CA CYS A 108 -6.60 3.73 -3.60
C CYS A 108 -7.58 2.70 -3.05
N ALA A 109 -7.06 1.65 -2.41
CA ALA A 109 -7.86 0.70 -1.64
C ALA A 109 -7.82 1.06 -0.16
N THR A 110 -8.99 1.21 0.46
CA THR A 110 -9.09 1.56 1.89
C THR A 110 -9.50 0.39 2.79
N ASN A 111 -9.69 -0.79 2.20
CA ASN A 111 -10.07 -2.04 2.85
C ASN A 111 -9.54 -3.24 2.03
N VAL A 112 -9.56 -4.44 2.62
CA VAL A 112 -9.02 -5.66 2.01
C VAL A 112 -9.76 -6.06 0.73
N ALA A 113 -11.09 -5.94 0.69
CA ALA A 113 -11.88 -6.35 -0.48
C ALA A 113 -11.52 -5.52 -1.72
N THR A 114 -11.39 -4.20 -1.57
CA THR A 114 -10.92 -3.33 -2.65
C THR A 114 -9.46 -3.62 -3.01
N ALA A 115 -8.61 -3.94 -2.02
CA ALA A 115 -7.21 -4.29 -2.25
C ALA A 115 -7.06 -5.58 -3.08
N ASP A 116 -7.84 -6.62 -2.76
CA ASP A 116 -7.86 -7.89 -3.49
C ASP A 116 -8.30 -7.66 -4.96
N LEU A 117 -9.33 -6.86 -5.19
CA LEU A 117 -9.80 -6.49 -6.54
C LEU A 117 -8.73 -5.72 -7.33
N LEU A 118 -8.06 -4.75 -6.69
CA LEU A 118 -6.97 -4.00 -7.33
C LEU A 118 -5.81 -4.93 -7.71
N ILE A 119 -5.36 -5.83 -6.82
CA ILE A 119 -4.27 -6.76 -7.15
C ILE A 119 -4.69 -7.74 -8.24
N ALA A 120 -5.94 -8.22 -8.25
CA ALA A 120 -6.43 -9.09 -9.31
C ALA A 120 -6.33 -8.41 -10.68
N GLU A 121 -6.77 -7.15 -10.80
CA GLU A 121 -6.69 -6.41 -12.05
C GLU A 121 -5.24 -6.05 -12.42
N LEU A 122 -4.40 -5.67 -11.45
CA LEU A 122 -2.99 -5.42 -11.68
C LEU A 122 -2.24 -6.67 -12.17
N ARG A 123 -2.58 -7.87 -11.69
CA ARG A 123 -2.02 -9.12 -12.20
C ARG A 123 -2.40 -9.35 -13.67
N ARG A 124 -3.61 -8.96 -14.08
CA ARG A 124 -4.08 -9.05 -15.47
C ARG A 124 -3.34 -8.07 -16.38
N ILE A 125 -3.09 -6.85 -15.90
CA ILE A 125 -2.35 -5.80 -16.63
C ILE A 125 -0.84 -6.11 -16.68
N TYR A 126 -0.28 -6.70 -15.62
CA TYR A 126 1.14 -7.02 -15.46
C TYR A 126 1.34 -8.54 -15.23
N PRO A 127 1.07 -9.37 -16.27
CA PRO A 127 1.15 -10.82 -16.15
C PRO A 127 2.57 -11.30 -15.89
N GLU A 128 2.69 -12.49 -15.31
CA GLU A 128 3.99 -13.12 -15.13
C GLU A 128 4.60 -13.50 -16.48
N PRO A 129 5.92 -13.35 -16.67
CA PRO A 129 6.59 -13.89 -17.84
C PRO A 129 6.31 -15.40 -17.95
N GLY A 130 5.69 -15.84 -19.05
CA GLY A 130 5.45 -17.26 -19.33
C GLY A 130 4.17 -17.88 -18.75
N LYS A 131 3.27 -17.08 -18.15
CA LYS A 131 1.94 -17.53 -17.69
C LYS A 131 0.87 -16.79 -18.50
N PRO A 132 -0.09 -17.49 -19.14
CA PRO A 132 -1.17 -16.80 -19.85
C PRO A 132 -1.99 -15.96 -18.87
N ALA A 133 -2.45 -14.80 -19.36
CA ALA A 133 -3.33 -13.87 -18.64
C ALA A 133 -4.71 -14.47 -18.39
#